data_AF-A0A6A7AN91-F1
#
_entry.id   AF-A0A6A7AN91-F1
#
_cell.length_a   1.000
_cell.length_b   1.000
_cell.length_c   1.000
_cell.angle_alpha   90.00
_cell.angle_beta   90.00
_cell.angle_gamma   90.00
#
_symmetry.space_group_name_H-M   'P 1'
#
loop_
_entity.id
_entity.type
_entity.pdbx_description
1 polymer ?
#
loop_
_entity_poly.entity_id
_entity_poly.type
_entity_poly.pdbx_seq_one_letter_code
_entity_poly.pdbx_strand_id
1 'polypeptide(L)'
;QYNVRKSRDMVMASLLRDPGIHDFDIIAIQESWRNPYTATTHHPAKDRFHLCYPTGDADGLPRVCFFIQLAVHNVYNPPKGTRNQRSTLPQVREALDKHRTDEQIILGDFNLHHPLWGGLNKGVTDPETEDLIDIIGDFGLHSTLPPGTVTYEEGRSRSTIDLCL
;
A
#
# COMPACT_ATOMS: atom_id res chain seq x y z
N GLN A 1 17.38 -4.09 7.48
CA GLN A 1 17.16 -4.73 8.80
C GLN A 1 18.33 -4.41 9.73
N TYR A 2 18.07 -3.98 10.96
CA TYR A 2 19.15 -3.61 11.90
C TYR A 2 18.78 -3.87 13.37
N ASN A 3 19.73 -4.36 14.16
CA ASN A 3 19.55 -4.60 15.60
C ASN A 3 20.14 -3.44 16.42
N VAL A 4 19.32 -2.74 17.20
CA VAL A 4 19.74 -1.55 17.97
C VAL A 4 20.07 -1.84 19.43
N ARG A 5 20.05 -3.11 19.86
CA ARG A 5 20.48 -3.59 21.19
C ARG A 5 19.86 -2.82 22.37
N LYS A 6 18.60 -2.44 22.23
CA LYS A 6 17.83 -1.62 23.17
C LYS A 6 18.46 -0.24 23.45
N SER A 7 19.39 0.22 22.63
CA SER A 7 20.12 1.46 22.84
C SER A 7 19.43 2.64 22.16
N ARG A 8 18.78 3.50 22.95
CA ARG A 8 18.10 4.69 22.44
C ARG A 8 19.08 5.67 21.80
N ASP A 9 19.99 6.20 22.61
CA ASP A 9 20.73 7.43 22.24
C ASP A 9 21.94 7.14 21.37
N MET A 10 22.62 6.02 21.58
CA MET A 10 23.87 5.72 20.85
C MET A 10 23.61 5.07 19.48
N VAL A 11 22.57 4.24 19.37
CA VAL A 11 22.35 3.42 18.17
C VAL A 11 21.08 3.83 17.45
N MET A 12 19.92 3.74 18.12
CA MET A 12 18.63 3.95 17.45
C MET A 12 18.42 5.40 17.02
N ALA A 13 18.75 6.37 17.88
CA ALA A 13 18.63 7.79 17.57
C ALA A 13 19.61 8.24 16.48
N SER A 14 20.83 7.70 16.48
CA SER A 14 21.83 7.97 15.44
C SER A 14 21.36 7.44 14.09
N LEU A 15 20.87 6.18 14.04
CA LEU A 15 20.32 5.58 12.83
C LEU A 15 19.13 6.38 12.29
N LEU A 16 18.12 6.66 13.13
CA LEU A 16 16.88 7.29 12.66
C LEU A 16 16.97 8.80 12.40
N ARG A 17 18.15 9.40 12.58
CA ARG A 17 18.45 10.78 12.16
C ARG A 17 19.40 10.83 10.96
N ASP A 18 19.96 9.70 10.56
CA ASP A 18 20.81 9.63 9.37
C ASP A 18 19.94 9.90 8.13
N PRO A 19 20.24 10.92 7.31
CA PRO A 19 19.47 11.22 6.11
C PRO A 19 19.42 10.04 5.12
N GLY A 20 20.41 9.13 5.14
CA GLY A 20 20.45 7.93 4.30
C GLY A 20 19.34 6.93 4.60
N ILE A 21 18.62 7.06 5.73
CA ILE A 21 17.42 6.24 5.95
C ILE A 21 16.30 6.56 4.95
N HIS A 22 16.36 7.71 4.27
CA HIS A 22 15.35 8.10 3.28
C HIS A 22 15.41 7.26 2.00
N ASP A 23 16.51 6.56 1.76
CA ASP A 23 16.67 5.65 0.62
C ASP A 23 15.94 4.31 0.82
N PHE A 24 15.25 4.12 1.96
CA PHE A 24 14.52 2.91 2.30
C PHE A 24 13.05 3.20 2.57
N ASP A 25 12.17 2.38 2.01
CA ASP A 25 10.74 2.41 2.34
C ASP A 25 10.43 1.66 3.64
N ILE A 26 11.23 0.64 3.95
CA ILE A 26 11.03 -0.22 5.13
C ILE A 26 12.33 -0.38 5.93
N ILE A 27 12.28 0.03 7.20
CA ILE A 27 13.36 -0.19 8.17
C ILE A 27 12.87 -1.15 9.25
N ALA A 28 13.30 -2.41 9.16
CA ALA A 28 13.05 -3.42 10.17
C ALA A 28 14.07 -3.33 11.31
N ILE A 29 13.61 -3.07 12.54
CA ILE A 29 14.45 -2.97 13.74
C ILE A 29 14.24 -4.17 14.67
N GLN A 30 15.34 -4.77 15.13
CA GLN A 30 15.36 -5.72 16.25
C GLN A 30 15.92 -5.07 17.51
N GLU A 31 15.50 -5.59 18.67
CA GLU A 31 15.86 -5.07 20.00
C GLU A 31 15.63 -3.56 20.10
N SER A 32 14.48 -3.07 19.64
CA SER A 32 14.16 -1.64 19.74
C SER A 32 14.20 -1.17 21.19
N TRP A 33 14.68 0.06 21.41
CA TRP A 33 14.55 0.67 22.73
C TRP A 33 13.07 0.87 23.04
N ARG A 34 12.64 0.61 24.28
CA ARG A 34 11.25 0.73 24.67
C ARG A 34 11.06 1.97 25.52
N ASN A 35 9.98 2.69 25.25
CA ASN A 35 9.57 3.79 26.10
C ASN A 35 9.08 3.22 27.46
N PRO A 36 9.65 3.67 28.60
CA PRO A 36 9.23 3.17 29.91
C PRO A 36 7.88 3.73 30.38
N TYR A 37 7.32 4.74 29.70
CA TYR A 37 6.10 5.44 30.12
C TYR A 37 4.88 5.10 29.28
N THR A 38 5.07 4.77 28.00
CA THR A 38 3.99 4.44 27.06
C THR A 38 4.38 3.26 26.17
N ALA A 39 3.40 2.52 25.66
CA ALA A 39 3.63 1.33 24.83
C ALA A 39 4.13 1.70 23.41
N THR A 40 5.37 2.19 23.30
CA THR A 40 5.98 2.64 22.05
C THR A 40 7.52 2.56 22.09
N THR A 41 8.16 3.00 21.01
CA THR A 41 9.63 3.09 20.85
C THR A 41 10.08 4.51 20.50
N HIS A 42 11.38 4.72 20.29
CA HIS A 42 11.92 5.99 19.83
C HIS A 42 11.62 6.19 18.34
N HIS A 43 10.96 7.29 18.01
CA HIS A 43 10.56 7.59 16.63
C HIS A 43 10.75 9.09 16.33
N PRO A 44 11.95 9.50 15.89
CA PRO A 44 12.22 10.90 15.54
C PRO A 44 11.72 11.28 14.14
N ALA A 45 11.66 10.35 13.18
CA ALA A 45 11.28 10.57 11.77
C ALA A 45 9.77 10.39 11.50
N LYS A 46 8.92 10.99 12.35
CA LYS A 46 7.44 10.78 12.31
C LYS A 46 6.75 11.35 11.08
N ASP A 47 7.39 12.34 10.48
CA ASP A 47 6.97 13.00 9.24
C ASP A 47 7.20 12.14 8.00
N ARG A 48 8.08 11.14 8.09
CA ARG A 48 8.41 10.27 6.97
C ARG A 48 7.93 8.83 7.11
N PHE A 49 8.07 8.24 8.30
CA PHE A 49 7.72 6.84 8.50
C PHE A 49 6.50 6.68 9.40
N HIS A 50 5.64 5.73 9.07
CA HIS A 50 4.72 5.15 10.02
C HIS A 50 5.47 4.10 10.87
N LEU A 51 5.40 4.24 12.19
CA LEU A 51 5.84 3.20 13.11
C LEU A 51 4.79 2.10 13.23
N CYS A 52 5.14 0.88 12.80
CA CYS A 52 4.43 -0.35 13.14
C CYS A 52 5.11 -1.02 14.33
N TYR A 53 4.53 -0.84 15.52
CA TYR A 53 5.05 -1.34 16.78
C TYR A 53 4.02 -2.29 17.41
N PRO A 54 4.39 -3.51 17.81
CA PRO A 54 3.46 -4.43 18.47
C PRO A 54 2.96 -3.85 19.81
N THR A 55 1.65 -3.69 19.95
CA THR A 55 0.99 -3.16 21.16
C THR A 55 -0.05 -4.14 21.71
N GLY A 56 0.33 -5.41 21.89
CA GLY A 56 -0.59 -6.47 22.33
C GLY A 56 -0.16 -7.18 23.62
N ASP A 57 -1.13 -7.83 24.26
CA ASP A 57 -1.03 -8.59 25.52
C ASP A 57 -0.33 -9.96 25.39
N ALA A 58 0.34 -10.23 24.26
CA ALA A 58 1.15 -11.44 24.13
C ALA A 58 2.26 -11.41 25.20
N ASP A 59 2.55 -12.56 25.83
CA ASP A 59 3.44 -12.78 27.01
C ASP A 59 4.92 -12.37 26.82
N GLY A 60 5.20 -11.20 26.26
CA GLY A 60 6.51 -10.71 25.94
C GLY A 60 6.51 -9.24 25.53
N LEU A 61 7.47 -8.50 26.08
CA LEU A 61 7.70 -7.12 25.70
C LEU A 61 8.14 -7.06 24.23
N PRO A 62 7.66 -6.08 23.43
CA PRO A 62 8.02 -5.98 22.03
C PRO A 62 9.54 -5.89 21.85
N ARG A 63 10.08 -6.71 20.94
CA ARG A 63 11.51 -6.76 20.60
C ARG A 63 11.79 -6.36 19.15
N VAL A 64 10.75 -6.04 18.38
CA VAL A 64 10.86 -5.67 16.98
C VAL A 64 9.90 -4.55 16.66
N CYS A 65 10.22 -3.76 15.62
CA CYS A 65 9.30 -2.82 15.01
C CYS A 65 9.69 -2.54 13.57
N PHE A 66 8.76 -1.99 12.79
CA PHE A 66 9.03 -1.46 11.46
C PHE A 66 8.79 0.04 11.43
N PHE A 67 9.64 0.75 10.71
CA PHE A 67 9.35 2.09 10.20
C PHE A 67 9.06 1.92 8.71
N ILE A 68 7.85 2.27 8.29
CA ILE A 68 7.35 2.00 6.93
C ILE A 68 6.87 3.31 6.32
N GLN A 69 7.32 3.60 5.11
CA GLN A 69 6.80 4.66 4.25
C GLN A 69 6.05 4.00 3.11
N LEU A 70 4.73 3.95 3.23
CA LEU A 70 3.84 3.28 2.28
C LEU A 70 2.53 4.07 2.19
N ALA A 71 2.17 4.48 0.98
CA ALA A 71 0.86 5.03 0.69
C ALA A 71 -0.08 3.91 0.22
N VAL A 72 -1.20 3.74 0.91
CA VAL A 72 -2.21 2.74 0.53
C VAL A 72 -3.47 3.47 0.07
N HIS A 73 -3.86 3.22 -1.18
CA HIS A 73 -5.02 3.84 -1.82
C HIS A 73 -6.12 2.79 -1.97
N ASN A 74 -7.23 2.97 -1.24
CA ASN A 74 -8.42 2.14 -1.39
C ASN A 74 -9.40 2.81 -2.36
N VAL A 75 -9.59 2.19 -3.53
CA VAL A 75 -10.36 2.74 -4.65
C VAL A 75 -11.72 2.08 -4.72
N TYR A 76 -12.75 2.89 -4.91
CA TYR A 76 -14.04 2.43 -5.39
C TYR A 76 -14.39 3.22 -6.64
N ASN A 77 -14.35 2.57 -7.80
CA ASN A 77 -14.78 3.14 -9.05
C ASN A 77 -16.20 2.65 -9.35
N PRO A 78 -17.18 3.54 -9.51
CA PRO A 78 -18.57 3.14 -9.62
C PRO A 78 -18.84 2.34 -10.90
N PRO A 79 -19.78 1.36 -10.88
CA PRO A 79 -20.17 0.64 -12.07
C PRO A 79 -20.67 1.58 -13.17
N LYS A 80 -20.44 1.19 -14.41
CA LYS A 80 -20.93 1.92 -15.57
C LYS A 80 -22.43 2.14 -15.52
N GLY A 81 -22.86 3.35 -15.90
CA GLY A 81 -24.27 3.72 -15.92
C GLY A 81 -24.86 4.06 -14.54
N THR A 82 -24.05 4.07 -13.47
CA THR A 82 -24.50 4.52 -12.16
C THR A 82 -24.84 6.01 -12.20
N ARG A 83 -26.10 6.36 -11.92
CA ARG A 83 -26.62 7.71 -12.06
C ARG A 83 -25.87 8.69 -11.15
N ASN A 84 -25.45 9.83 -11.73
CA ASN A 84 -24.73 10.91 -11.06
C ASN A 84 -23.36 10.52 -10.48
N GLN A 85 -22.80 9.37 -10.84
CA GLN A 85 -21.46 8.98 -10.44
C GLN A 85 -20.50 9.05 -11.64
N ARG A 86 -19.28 9.48 -11.39
CA ARG A 86 -18.20 9.61 -12.38
C ARG A 86 -17.07 8.66 -12.00
N SER A 87 -16.24 8.35 -12.99
CA SER A 87 -14.97 7.65 -12.77
C SER A 87 -14.18 8.28 -11.62
N THR A 88 -13.53 7.44 -10.82
CA THR A 88 -12.59 7.86 -9.78
C THR A 88 -11.13 7.82 -10.23
N LEU A 89 -10.86 7.37 -11.45
CA LEU A 89 -9.49 7.26 -12.00
C LEU A 89 -8.72 8.60 -12.02
N PRO A 90 -9.33 9.77 -12.32
CA PRO A 90 -8.62 11.05 -12.23
C PRO A 90 -8.12 11.36 -10.82
N GLN A 91 -8.91 11.04 -9.79
CA GLN A 91 -8.53 11.22 -8.39
C GLN A 91 -7.46 10.21 -7.97
N VAL A 92 -7.51 8.98 -8.51
CA VAL A 92 -6.44 7.99 -8.32
C VAL A 92 -5.12 8.54 -8.83
N ARG A 93 -5.09 9.10 -10.05
CA ARG A 93 -3.88 9.71 -10.62
C ARG A 93 -3.35 10.85 -9.75
N GLU A 94 -4.22 11.77 -9.31
CA GLU A 94 -3.83 12.87 -8.42
C GLU A 94 -3.24 12.37 -7.09
N ALA A 95 -3.86 11.33 -6.50
CA ALA A 95 -3.38 10.73 -5.26
C ALA A 95 -2.00 10.06 -5.44
N LEU A 96 -1.79 9.35 -6.55
CA LEU A 96 -0.50 8.73 -6.86
C LEU A 96 0.60 9.76 -7.12
N ASP A 97 0.27 10.85 -7.82
CA ASP A 97 1.20 11.94 -8.07
C ASP A 97 1.64 12.63 -6.78
N LYS A 98 0.70 12.82 -5.84
CA LYS A 98 1.00 13.40 -4.53
C LYS A 98 1.98 12.57 -3.71
N HIS A 99 1.97 11.25 -3.90
CA HIS A 99 2.79 10.28 -3.18
C HIS A 99 3.87 9.64 -4.07
N ARG A 100 4.26 10.30 -5.17
CA ARG A 100 5.18 9.77 -6.18
C ARG A 100 6.55 9.34 -5.66
N THR A 101 6.97 9.84 -4.49
CA THR A 101 8.25 9.48 -3.84
C THR A 101 8.12 8.40 -2.78
N ASP A 102 6.89 7.95 -2.50
CA ASP A 102 6.60 6.92 -1.52
C ASP A 102 6.39 5.60 -2.28
N GLU A 103 6.69 4.46 -1.65
CA GLU A 103 6.16 3.19 -2.12
C GLU A 103 4.62 3.22 -2.02
N GLN A 104 3.91 2.69 -3.03
CA GLN A 104 2.45 2.81 -3.12
C GLN A 104 1.80 1.47 -3.42
N ILE A 105 0.61 1.25 -2.84
CA ILE A 105 -0.28 0.14 -3.19
C ILE A 105 -1.63 0.74 -3.54
N ILE A 106 -2.20 0.32 -4.66
CA ILE A 106 -3.59 0.61 -5.00
C ILE A 106 -4.39 -0.66 -4.93
N LEU A 107 -5.50 -0.63 -4.23
CA LEU A 107 -6.42 -1.76 -4.22
C LEU A 107 -7.86 -1.29 -4.17
N GLY A 108 -8.78 -2.18 -4.53
CA GLY A 108 -10.20 -1.98 -4.35
C GLY A 108 -11.01 -2.41 -5.55
N ASP A 109 -12.25 -1.95 -5.60
CA ASP A 109 -13.22 -2.32 -6.63
C ASP A 109 -13.20 -1.29 -7.75
N PHE A 110 -12.69 -1.69 -8.91
CA PHE A 110 -12.58 -0.83 -10.09
C PHE A 110 -13.80 -0.91 -10.98
N ASN A 111 -14.66 -1.92 -10.85
CA ASN A 111 -15.80 -2.16 -11.76
C ASN A 111 -15.45 -2.06 -13.27
N LEU A 112 -14.20 -2.38 -13.64
CA LEU A 112 -13.69 -2.31 -15.01
C LEU A 112 -13.25 -3.70 -15.50
N HIS A 113 -13.62 -4.03 -16.73
CA HIS A 113 -13.30 -5.29 -17.39
C HIS A 113 -12.28 -5.06 -18.50
N HIS A 114 -11.14 -5.75 -18.40
CA HIS A 114 -10.12 -5.75 -19.46
C HIS A 114 -9.38 -7.10 -19.49
N PRO A 115 -8.96 -7.60 -20.67
CA PRO A 115 -8.22 -8.86 -20.77
C PRO A 115 -6.91 -8.92 -19.97
N LEU A 116 -6.24 -7.77 -19.73
CA LEU A 116 -4.98 -7.71 -18.97
C LEU A 116 -5.11 -8.25 -17.54
N TRP A 117 -6.26 -8.04 -16.88
CA TRP A 117 -6.52 -8.57 -15.53
C TRP A 117 -7.66 -9.59 -15.50
N GLY A 118 -8.66 -9.48 -16.39
CA GLY A 118 -9.78 -10.41 -16.49
C GLY A 118 -9.50 -11.69 -17.27
N GLY A 119 -8.35 -11.77 -17.95
CA GLY A 119 -7.94 -12.86 -18.80
C GLY A 119 -8.61 -12.83 -20.20
N LEU A 120 -7.96 -13.46 -21.18
CA LEU A 120 -8.36 -13.44 -22.60
C LEU A 120 -9.76 -14.03 -22.88
N ASN A 121 -10.31 -14.81 -21.95
CA ASN A 121 -11.60 -15.49 -22.14
C ASN A 121 -12.82 -14.60 -21.87
N LYS A 122 -12.63 -13.34 -21.46
CA LYS A 122 -13.72 -12.38 -21.19
C LYS A 122 -13.69 -11.28 -22.24
N GLY A 123 -14.49 -11.43 -23.30
CA GLY A 123 -14.56 -10.50 -24.42
C GLY A 123 -15.21 -9.13 -24.14
N VAL A 124 -15.35 -8.73 -22.87
CA VAL A 124 -15.88 -7.42 -22.48
C VAL A 124 -14.70 -6.53 -22.12
N THR A 125 -14.53 -5.45 -22.87
CA THR A 125 -13.54 -4.42 -22.60
C THR A 125 -14.24 -3.08 -22.43
N ASP A 126 -13.98 -2.45 -21.30
CA ASP A 126 -14.58 -1.19 -20.94
C ASP A 126 -13.75 -0.01 -21.51
N PRO A 127 -14.31 0.98 -22.24
CA PRO A 127 -13.48 2.04 -22.85
C PRO A 127 -12.64 2.88 -21.86
N GLU A 128 -13.09 3.00 -20.62
CA GLU A 128 -12.38 3.68 -19.52
C GLU A 128 -11.11 2.90 -19.08
N THR A 129 -10.95 1.65 -19.50
CA THR A 129 -9.77 0.85 -19.13
C THR A 129 -8.46 1.40 -19.67
N GLU A 130 -8.50 2.16 -20.77
CA GLU A 130 -7.32 2.86 -21.30
C GLU A 130 -6.74 3.82 -20.25
N ASP A 131 -7.58 4.58 -19.54
CA ASP A 131 -7.12 5.51 -18.50
C ASP A 131 -6.44 4.76 -17.34
N LEU A 132 -6.98 3.59 -16.96
CA LEU A 132 -6.36 2.75 -15.93
C LEU A 132 -5.05 2.12 -16.41
N ILE A 133 -4.97 1.70 -17.68
CA ILE A 133 -3.74 1.17 -18.29
C ILE A 133 -2.66 2.25 -18.32
N ASP A 134 -3.01 3.48 -18.67
CA ASP A 134 -2.10 4.62 -18.63
C ASP A 134 -1.63 4.90 -17.20
N ILE A 135 -2.53 4.85 -16.21
CA ILE A 135 -2.14 4.97 -14.79
C ILE A 135 -1.17 3.84 -14.39
N ILE A 136 -1.47 2.59 -14.75
CA ILE A 136 -0.60 1.45 -14.45
C ILE A 136 0.79 1.67 -15.08
N GLY A 137 0.85 2.10 -16.35
CA GLY A 137 2.10 2.37 -17.05
C GLY A 137 2.90 3.54 -16.48
N ASP A 138 2.25 4.67 -16.23
CA ASP A 138 2.89 5.91 -15.77
C ASP A 138 3.47 5.82 -14.37
N PHE A 139 2.88 4.98 -13.52
CA PHE A 139 3.30 4.77 -12.13
C PHE A 139 4.02 3.42 -11.92
N GLY A 140 4.21 2.62 -12.98
CA GLY A 140 4.94 1.35 -12.90
C GLY A 140 4.26 0.31 -12.01
N LEU A 141 2.92 0.33 -11.95
CA LEU A 141 2.13 -0.55 -11.09
C LEU A 141 2.08 -1.97 -11.65
N HIS A 142 1.91 -2.95 -10.78
CA HIS A 142 1.87 -4.35 -11.18
C HIS A 142 0.80 -5.12 -10.42
N SER A 143 -0.07 -5.80 -11.16
CA SER A 143 -1.07 -6.67 -10.55
C SER A 143 -0.41 -7.77 -9.73
N THR A 144 -0.76 -7.82 -8.46
CA THR A 144 -0.42 -8.90 -7.53
C THR A 144 -1.26 -10.16 -7.77
N LEU A 145 -2.35 -10.03 -8.54
CA LEU A 145 -3.23 -11.12 -8.92
C LEU A 145 -2.90 -11.62 -10.34
N PRO A 146 -2.84 -12.95 -10.58
CA PRO A 146 -2.79 -13.49 -11.92
C PRO A 146 -3.99 -13.04 -12.77
N PRO A 147 -3.80 -12.77 -14.08
CA PRO A 147 -4.92 -12.49 -14.98
C PRO A 147 -5.96 -13.61 -14.98
N GLY A 148 -7.23 -13.25 -14.86
CA GLY A 148 -8.37 -14.16 -14.81
C GLY A 148 -8.75 -14.64 -13.41
N THR A 149 -8.03 -14.21 -12.36
CA THR A 149 -8.43 -14.43 -10.96
C THR A 149 -9.86 -13.93 -10.73
N VAL A 150 -10.78 -14.79 -10.33
CA VAL A 150 -12.16 -14.39 -10.02
C VAL A 150 -12.16 -13.64 -8.69
N THR A 151 -12.56 -12.37 -8.70
CA THR A 151 -12.66 -11.55 -7.48
C THR A 151 -14.10 -11.23 -7.11
N TYR A 152 -15.01 -11.31 -8.08
CA TYR A 152 -16.44 -11.16 -7.89
C TYR A 152 -17.19 -12.36 -8.48
N GLU A 153 -18.12 -12.90 -7.69
CA GLU A 153 -19.01 -13.99 -8.08
C GLU A 153 -20.43 -13.74 -7.55
N GLU A 154 -21.39 -13.64 -8.47
CA GLU A 154 -22.83 -13.58 -8.15
C GLU A 154 -23.62 -14.47 -9.10
N GLY A 155 -24.23 -15.53 -8.57
CA GLY A 155 -24.98 -16.50 -9.37
C GLY A 155 -24.11 -17.19 -10.41
N ARG A 156 -24.35 -16.88 -11.70
CA ARG A 156 -23.53 -17.37 -12.83
C ARG A 156 -22.50 -16.36 -13.33
N SER A 157 -22.52 -15.13 -12.79
CA SER A 157 -21.59 -14.07 -13.16
C SER A 157 -20.27 -14.25 -12.42
N ARG A 158 -19.15 -14.20 -13.14
CA ARG A 158 -17.79 -14.25 -12.59
C ARG A 158 -16.93 -13.23 -13.28
N SER A 159 -16.37 -12.27 -12.55
CA SER A 159 -15.54 -11.20 -13.09
C SER A 159 -14.26 -11.00 -12.27
N THR A 160 -13.35 -10.21 -12.82
CA THR A 160 -12.13 -9.75 -12.15
C THR A 160 -12.21 -8.23 -12.20
N ILE A 161 -12.73 -7.64 -11.13
CA ILE A 161 -13.03 -6.21 -11.04
C ILE A 161 -12.44 -5.58 -9.78
N ASP A 162 -12.10 -6.40 -8.79
CA ASP A 162 -11.29 -5.99 -7.66
C ASP A 162 -9.82 -6.21 -8.03
N LEU A 163 -9.02 -5.16 -7.95
CA LEU A 163 -7.61 -5.20 -8.32
C LEU A 163 -6.74 -4.84 -7.12
N CYS A 164 -5.50 -5.29 -7.15
CA CYS A 164 -4.45 -4.95 -6.20
C CYS A 164 -3.15 -4.78 -7.00
N LEU A 165 -2.77 -3.51 -7.18
CA LEU A 165 -1.77 -2.99 -8.13
C LEU A 165 -0.65 -2.23 -7.40
#